data_AF-A0A8H7U5U2-F1
#
_entry.id   AF-A0A8H7U5U2-F1
#
_cell.length_a   1.000
_cell.length_b   1.000
_cell.length_c   1.000
_cell.angle_alpha   90.00
_cell.angle_beta   90.00
_cell.angle_gamma   90.00
#
_symmetry.space_group_name_H-M   'P 1'
#
loop_
_entity.id
_entity.type
_entity.pdbx_description
1 polymer ?
#
loop_
_entity_poly.entity_id
_entity_poly.type
_entity_poly.pdbx_seq_one_letter_code
_entity_poly.pdbx_strand_id
1 'polypeptide(L)'
;MSQLRKGFLKNWFAIEHGDSFAVVGLVVVGGTWYLARLARGPTVVWTKENPTPWNEIKPNEGTKMLTVNQHFEKGWERKKL
;
A
#
# COMPACT_ATOMS: atom_id res chain seq x y z
N MET A 1 -10.57 36.55 -4.14
CA MET A 1 -10.69 35.62 -2.98
C MET A 1 -11.33 36.36 -1.82
N SER A 2 -12.45 35.84 -1.26
CA SER A 2 -13.17 36.46 -0.13
C SER A 2 -12.24 36.70 1.08
N GLN A 3 -12.40 37.84 1.76
CA GLN A 3 -11.66 38.20 2.98
C GLN A 3 -11.75 37.11 4.06
N LEU A 4 -12.86 36.38 4.10
CA LEU A 4 -13.06 35.23 5.01
C LEU A 4 -12.07 34.08 4.73
N ARG A 5 -11.78 33.79 3.45
CA ARG A 5 -10.78 32.78 3.08
C ARG A 5 -9.36 33.21 3.47
N LYS A 6 -9.04 34.51 3.37
CA LYS A 6 -7.71 35.03 3.75
C LYS A 6 -7.46 34.91 5.25
N GLY A 7 -8.45 35.24 6.09
CA GLY A 7 -8.33 35.10 7.56
C GLY A 7 -8.20 33.64 8.01
N PHE A 8 -9.02 32.76 7.42
CA PHE A 8 -8.95 31.31 7.68
C PHE A 8 -7.58 30.72 7.30
N LEU A 9 -7.08 31.02 6.10
CA LEU A 9 -5.78 30.53 5.63
C LEU A 9 -4.60 31.05 6.47
N LYS A 10 -4.68 32.27 7.01
CA LYS A 10 -3.60 32.85 7.83
C LYS A 10 -3.41 32.11 9.17
N ASN A 11 -4.51 31.65 9.78
CA ASN A 11 -4.46 30.87 11.01
C ASN A 11 -4.20 29.38 10.75
N TRP A 12 -4.69 28.84 9.62
CA TRP A 12 -4.48 27.45 9.23
C TRP A 12 -3.06 27.16 8.72
N PHE A 13 -2.45 28.13 8.06
CA PHE A 13 -1.04 28.09 7.63
C PHE A 13 -0.13 28.93 8.52
N ALA A 14 -0.51 29.14 9.78
CA ALA A 14 0.42 29.66 10.77
C ALA A 14 1.60 28.68 10.87
N ILE A 15 2.80 29.16 10.53
CA ILE A 15 4.04 28.37 10.41
C ILE A 15 4.30 27.47 11.62
N GLU A 16 3.83 27.85 12.81
CA GLU A 16 3.93 27.05 14.04
C GLU A 16 3.30 25.65 13.96
N HIS A 17 2.24 25.46 13.16
CA HIS A 17 1.54 24.17 13.09
C HIS A 17 1.95 23.33 11.87
N GLY A 18 2.81 23.88 11.00
CA GLY A 18 3.24 23.25 9.74
C GLY A 18 3.91 21.89 9.97
N ASP A 19 4.77 21.79 10.97
CA ASP A 19 5.50 20.56 11.29
C ASP A 19 4.57 19.43 11.74
N SER A 20 3.52 19.76 12.51
CA SER A 20 2.53 18.76 12.95
C SER A 20 1.73 18.21 11.78
N PHE A 21 1.26 19.07 10.88
CA PHE A 21 0.54 18.63 9.68
C PHE A 21 1.44 17.84 8.72
N ALA A 22 2.73 18.17 8.65
CA ALA A 22 3.70 17.42 7.85
C ALA A 22 3.88 15.99 8.38
N VAL A 23 4.07 15.83 9.70
CA VAL A 23 4.22 14.51 10.33
C VAL A 23 2.94 13.68 10.19
N VAL A 24 1.79 14.25 10.51
CA VAL A 24 0.49 13.55 10.39
C VAL A 24 0.23 13.17 8.93
N GLY A 25 0.48 14.09 7.99
CA GLY A 25 0.36 13.82 6.56
C GLY A 25 1.25 12.66 6.11
N LEU A 26 2.51 12.64 6.54
CA LEU A 26 3.44 11.56 6.22
C LEU A 26 2.97 10.22 6.79
N VAL A 27 2.52 10.18 8.04
CA VAL A 27 2.03 8.95 8.68
C VAL A 27 0.79 8.41 7.97
N VAL A 28 -0.20 9.27 7.66
CA VAL A 28 -1.43 8.84 7.00
C VAL A 28 -1.13 8.35 5.58
N VAL A 29 -0.32 9.09 4.82
CA VAL A 29 0.04 8.71 3.45
C VAL A 29 0.88 7.42 3.45
N GLY A 30 1.89 7.34 4.30
CA GLY A 30 2.76 6.17 4.44
C GLY A 30 2.01 4.93 4.89
N GLY A 31 1.13 5.07 5.89
CA GLY A 31 0.26 4.00 6.37
C GLY A 31 -0.72 3.51 5.29
N THR A 32 -1.37 4.43 4.59
CA THR A 32 -2.28 4.10 3.48
C THR A 32 -1.54 3.38 2.36
N TRP A 33 -0.37 3.89 1.96
CA TRP A 33 0.47 3.25 0.95
C TRP A 33 0.91 1.84 1.36
N TYR A 34 1.32 1.66 2.62
CA TYR A 34 1.75 0.37 3.14
C TYR A 34 0.60 -0.64 3.17
N LEU A 35 -0.61 -0.23 3.61
CA LEU A 35 -1.80 -1.08 3.57
C LEU A 35 -2.18 -1.46 2.14
N ALA A 36 -2.15 -0.51 1.20
CA ALA A 36 -2.40 -0.79 -0.21
C ALA A 36 -1.37 -1.77 -0.79
N ARG A 37 -0.10 -1.64 -0.40
CA ARG A 37 0.98 -2.57 -0.78
C ARG A 37 0.77 -3.97 -0.21
N LEU A 38 0.28 -4.09 1.02
CA LEU A 38 -0.03 -5.38 1.65
C LEU A 38 -1.25 -6.04 1.01
N ALA A 39 -2.31 -5.28 0.74
CA ALA A 39 -3.52 -5.79 0.10
C ALA A 39 -3.27 -6.35 -1.30
N ARG A 40 -2.28 -5.78 -2.02
CA ARG A 40 -1.86 -6.19 -3.37
C ARG A 40 -0.62 -7.09 -3.39
N GLY A 41 -0.20 -7.64 -2.25
CA GLY A 41 0.92 -8.57 -2.21
C GLY A 41 0.62 -9.90 -2.93
N PRO A 42 1.66 -10.63 -3.40
CA PRO A 42 1.52 -11.96 -4.00
C PRO A 42 1.24 -13.04 -2.94
N THR A 43 0.31 -12.77 -2.02
CA THR A 43 -0.08 -13.70 -0.98
C THR A 43 -1.09 -14.70 -1.53
N VAL A 44 -1.00 -15.95 -1.08
CA VAL A 44 -1.98 -16.98 -1.40
C VAL A 44 -3.17 -16.78 -0.45
N VAL A 45 -4.29 -16.28 -0.94
CA VAL A 45 -5.49 -15.97 -0.14
C VAL A 45 -6.71 -16.54 -0.84
N TRP A 46 -7.63 -17.07 -0.05
CA TRP A 46 -8.92 -17.53 -0.53
C TRP A 46 -9.80 -16.37 -0.97
N THR A 47 -10.39 -16.48 -2.15
CA THR A 47 -11.43 -15.57 -2.63
C THR A 47 -12.71 -16.35 -2.94
N LYS A 48 -13.85 -15.65 -3.03
CA LYS A 48 -15.12 -16.28 -3.42
C LYS A 48 -15.03 -16.91 -4.82
N GLU A 49 -14.24 -16.30 -5.71
CA GLU A 49 -14.05 -16.77 -7.09
C GLU A 49 -12.97 -17.85 -7.21
N ASN A 50 -12.03 -17.92 -6.27
CA ASN A 50 -10.96 -18.92 -6.25
C ASN A 50 -10.83 -19.57 -4.85
N PRO A 51 -11.55 -20.68 -4.60
CA PRO A 51 -11.50 -21.40 -3.33
C PRO A 51 -10.24 -22.26 -3.15
N THR A 52 -9.42 -22.45 -4.19
CA THR A 52 -8.18 -23.24 -4.13
C THR A 52 -7.00 -22.49 -4.77
N PRO A 53 -6.55 -21.38 -4.16
CA PRO A 53 -5.57 -20.48 -4.76
C PRO A 53 -4.20 -21.11 -5.02
N TRP A 54 -3.85 -22.20 -4.32
CA TRP A 54 -2.61 -22.94 -4.55
C TRP A 54 -2.58 -23.71 -5.87
N ASN A 55 -3.73 -24.04 -6.47
CA ASN A 55 -3.79 -24.78 -7.73
C ASN A 55 -3.32 -23.94 -8.94
N GLU A 56 -3.28 -22.61 -8.80
CA GLU A 56 -2.82 -21.71 -9.88
C GLU A 56 -1.30 -21.50 -9.86
N ILE A 57 -0.59 -21.97 -8.82
CA ILE A 57 0.85 -21.75 -8.62
C ILE A 57 1.62 -22.88 -9.28
N LYS A 58 2.56 -22.55 -10.18
CA LYS A 58 3.39 -23.57 -10.83
C LYS A 58 4.63 -23.90 -9.99
N PRO A 59 5.20 -25.11 -10.11
CA PRO A 59 6.41 -25.50 -9.37
C PRO A 59 7.62 -24.59 -9.58
N ASN A 60 7.70 -23.91 -10.73
CA ASN A 60 8.80 -22.99 -11.08
C ASN A 60 8.53 -21.53 -10.67
N GLU A 61 7.42 -21.24 -9.99
CA GLU A 61 7.03 -19.88 -9.60
C GLU A 61 7.22 -19.64 -8.10
N GLY A 62 7.90 -18.55 -7.77
CA GLY A 62 8.11 -18.10 -6.39
C GLY A 62 6.96 -17.22 -5.90
N THR A 63 6.33 -17.59 -4.79
CA THR A 63 5.27 -16.79 -4.14
C THR A 63 5.82 -15.74 -3.18
N LYS A 64 7.07 -15.90 -2.74
CA LYS A 64 7.72 -15.02 -1.77
C LYS A 64 8.40 -13.86 -2.48
N MET A 65 8.30 -12.67 -1.90
CA MET A 65 8.99 -11.47 -2.37
C MET A 65 10.51 -11.57 -2.22
N LEU A 66 10.98 -12.38 -1.26
CA LEU A 66 12.40 -12.62 -1.03
C LEU A 66 12.64 -14.11 -0.87
N THR A 67 13.61 -14.62 -1.61
CA THR A 67 14.11 -16.00 -1.54
C THR A 67 15.63 -15.92 -1.43
N VAL A 68 16.19 -16.56 -0.39
CA VAL A 68 17.64 -16.45 -0.11
C VAL A 68 18.40 -17.60 -0.80
N ASN A 69 17.86 -18.81 -0.71
CA ASN A 69 18.53 -20.02 -1.20
C ASN A 69 17.78 -20.72 -2.35
N GLN A 70 16.56 -20.31 -2.66
CA GLN A 70 15.72 -20.94 -3.70
C GLN A 70 15.69 -20.04 -4.94
N HIS A 71 16.09 -20.60 -6.08
CA HIS A 71 16.01 -19.91 -7.36
C HIS A 71 14.75 -20.36 -8.11
N PHE A 72 13.81 -19.44 -8.28
CA PHE A 72 12.62 -19.63 -9.11
C PHE A 72 12.83 -18.90 -10.43
N GLU A 73 12.30 -19.45 -11.53
CA GLU A 73 12.42 -18.83 -12.85
C GLU A 73 11.56 -17.56 -12.95
N LYS A 74 10.43 -17.52 -12.23
CA LYS A 74 9.44 -16.45 -12.29
C LYS A 74 8.81 -16.18 -10.93
N GLY A 75 8.38 -14.94 -10.71
CA GLY A 75 7.51 -14.58 -9.59
C GLY A 75 6.06 -14.91 -9.90
N TRP A 76 5.33 -15.46 -8.94
CA TRP A 76 3.89 -15.65 -9.05
C TRP A 76 3.15 -14.33 -8.76
N GLU A 77 2.18 -13.99 -9.61
CA GLU A 77 1.31 -12.83 -9.42
C GLU A 77 -0.16 -13.25 -9.28
N ARG A 78 -0.85 -12.66 -8.30
CA ARG A 78 -2.28 -12.83 -8.13
C ARG A 78 -3.02 -12.07 -9.23
N LYS A 79 -3.62 -12.78 -10.19
CA LYS A 79 -4.42 -12.18 -11.28
C LYS A 79 -5.90 -11.94 -10.92
N LYS A 80 -6.43 -12.66 -9.93
CA LYS A 80 -7.82 -12.58 -9.49
C LYS A 80 -7.89 -11.94 -8.11
N LEU A 81 -8.49 -10.76 -8.00
CA LEU A 81 -8.79 -10.06 -6.75
C LEU A 81 -10.30 -10.03 -6.55
#